data_AF-A0A9P1MY67-F1
#
_entry.id   AF-A0A9P1MY67-F1
#
_cell.length_a   1.000
_cell.length_b   1.000
_cell.length_c   1.000
_cell.angle_alpha   90.00
_cell.angle_beta   90.00
_cell.angle_gamma   90.00
#
_symmetry.space_group_name_H-M   'P 1'
#
loop_
_entity.id
_entity.type
_entity.pdbx_description
1 polymer ?
#
loop_
_entity_poly.entity_id
_entity_poly.type
_entity_poly.pdbx_seq_one_letter_code
_entity_poly.pdbx_strand_id
1 'polypeptide(L)'
;MSILVDENGRPYKVHLCKTDIGANSNKFYDMELIQETPKSFSVKLINGRIGYKGCTNFKSFANSEKAREFFEKKFHEKTHLDWTERDDEPMPGKYVVVELKKEAEAEAEAETPQPKRAGKRRKAEIVVKKEEPEEEEEEDSGTKKIEENVREFLKKICDEDVHLGMLKHLKFNEEFGKPMGECF
;
A
#
# COMPACT_ATOMS: atom_id res chain seq x y z
N MET A 1 6.85 -10.77 -19.51
CA MET A 1 6.38 -11.49 -18.31
C MET A 1 5.29 -10.65 -17.66
N SER A 2 4.04 -11.08 -17.74
CA SER A 2 2.89 -10.39 -17.13
C SER A 2 2.27 -11.27 -16.04
N ILE A 3 1.67 -10.67 -15.03
CA ILE A 3 0.87 -11.42 -14.04
C ILE A 3 -0.43 -11.84 -14.72
N LEU A 4 -0.84 -13.09 -14.52
CA LEU A 4 -2.10 -13.59 -15.05
C LEU A 4 -3.27 -12.96 -14.28
N VAL A 5 -4.33 -12.60 -15.00
CA VAL A 5 -5.53 -11.97 -14.42
C VAL A 5 -6.71 -12.92 -14.55
N ASP A 6 -7.55 -12.95 -13.52
CA ASP A 6 -8.82 -13.66 -13.48
C ASP A 6 -9.89 -13.02 -14.37
N GLU A 7 -10.97 -13.77 -14.63
CA GLU A 7 -12.16 -13.28 -15.34
C GLU A 7 -12.79 -12.06 -14.63
N ASN A 8 -12.65 -11.98 -13.30
CA ASN A 8 -13.11 -10.87 -12.47
C ASN A 8 -12.15 -9.66 -12.47
N GLY A 9 -11.11 -9.65 -13.32
CA GLY A 9 -10.11 -8.58 -13.36
C GLY A 9 -9.13 -8.58 -12.18
N ARG A 10 -9.13 -9.62 -11.35
CA ARG A 10 -8.25 -9.74 -10.18
C ARG A 10 -6.92 -10.40 -10.59
N PRO A 11 -5.75 -9.83 -10.26
CA PRO A 11 -4.48 -10.49 -10.56
C PRO A 11 -4.28 -11.73 -9.68
N TYR A 12 -3.69 -12.78 -10.26
CA TYR A 12 -3.21 -13.96 -9.52
C TYR A 12 -1.89 -13.64 -8.79
N LYS A 13 -2.02 -12.79 -7.78
CA LYS A 13 -0.95 -12.40 -6.87
C LYS A 13 -1.52 -12.28 -5.48
N VAL A 14 -0.85 -12.91 -4.51
CA VAL A 14 -1.25 -12.85 -3.11
C VAL A 14 -0.03 -12.76 -2.20
N HIS A 15 -0.14 -11.93 -1.17
CA HIS A 15 0.81 -11.86 -0.07
C HIS A 15 0.17 -12.48 1.17
N LEU A 16 0.75 -13.55 1.68
CA LEU A 16 0.27 -14.24 2.86
C LEU A 16 1.19 -14.01 4.04
N CYS A 17 0.62 -13.76 5.22
CA CYS A 17 1.35 -13.58 6.46
C CYS A 17 0.84 -14.56 7.53
N LYS A 18 1.75 -15.14 8.31
CA LYS A 18 1.42 -15.93 9.49
C LYS A 18 2.27 -15.48 10.66
N THR A 19 1.59 -15.03 11.72
CA THR A 19 2.22 -14.65 12.98
C THR A 19 1.78 -15.60 14.07
N ASP A 20 2.76 -16.26 14.69
CA ASP A 20 2.57 -17.11 15.85
C ASP A 20 3.44 -16.56 16.99
N ILE A 21 2.79 -15.99 17.99
CA ILE A 21 3.44 -15.36 19.14
C ILE A 21 4.09 -16.42 20.05
N GLY A 22 3.41 -17.55 20.26
CA GLY A 22 3.89 -18.62 21.13
C GLY A 22 5.16 -19.28 20.58
N ALA A 23 5.24 -19.45 19.26
CA ALA A 23 6.41 -20.00 18.60
C ALA A 23 7.44 -18.93 18.14
N ASN A 24 7.22 -17.65 18.43
CA ASN A 24 8.01 -16.50 17.91
C ASN A 24 8.32 -16.63 16.40
N SER A 25 7.29 -16.97 15.64
CA SER A 25 7.39 -17.25 14.22
C SER A 25 6.57 -16.22 13.46
N ASN A 26 7.27 -15.35 12.72
CA ASN A 26 6.66 -14.41 11.80
C ASN A 26 7.07 -14.75 10.36
N LYS A 27 6.18 -15.36 9.60
CA LYS A 27 6.47 -15.94 8.27
C LYS A 27 5.61 -15.29 7.20
N PHE A 28 6.18 -15.10 6.01
CA PHE A 28 5.43 -14.71 4.83
C PHE A 28 5.51 -15.77 3.74
N TYR A 29 4.51 -15.76 2.87
CA TYR A 29 4.41 -16.58 1.69
C TYR A 29 3.82 -15.76 0.55
N ASP A 30 4.65 -15.36 -0.41
CA ASP A 30 4.19 -14.73 -1.65
C ASP A 30 3.94 -15.78 -2.72
N MET A 31 2.87 -15.59 -3.47
CA MET A 31 2.58 -16.38 -4.65
C MET A 31 2.20 -15.46 -5.80
N GLU A 32 2.81 -15.68 -6.95
CA GLU A 32 2.53 -14.95 -8.19
C GLU A 32 2.45 -15.94 -9.34
N LEU A 33 1.35 -15.89 -10.11
CA LEU A 33 1.23 -16.62 -11.36
C LEU A 33 1.63 -15.69 -12.50
N ILE A 34 2.72 -16.04 -13.17
CA ILE A 34 3.37 -15.23 -14.20
C ILE A 34 3.21 -15.95 -15.54
N GLN A 35 2.79 -15.21 -16.55
CA GLN A 35 2.82 -15.63 -17.94
C GLN A 35 4.10 -15.10 -18.58
N GLU A 36 4.99 -16.00 -18.98
CA GLU A 36 6.25 -15.64 -19.64
C GLU A 36 6.05 -15.48 -21.14
N THR A 37 5.34 -16.43 -21.75
CA THR A 37 4.97 -16.45 -23.17
C THR A 37 3.52 -16.92 -23.31
N PRO A 38 2.89 -16.83 -24.49
CA PRO A 38 1.50 -17.29 -24.69
C PRO A 38 1.24 -18.75 -24.31
N LYS A 39 2.30 -19.57 -24.24
CA LYS A 39 2.23 -21.02 -23.95
C LYS A 39 3.11 -21.44 -22.77
N SER A 40 3.68 -20.50 -22.02
CA SER A 40 4.53 -20.79 -20.86
C SER A 40 4.07 -19.98 -19.66
N PHE A 41 3.74 -20.69 -18.59
CA PHE A 41 3.27 -20.13 -17.33
C PHE A 41 4.21 -20.58 -16.21
N SER A 42 4.55 -19.68 -15.32
CA SER A 42 5.41 -19.96 -14.17
C SER A 42 4.73 -19.47 -12.90
N VAL A 43 4.69 -20.32 -11.87
CA VAL A 43 4.26 -19.93 -10.53
C VAL A 43 5.51 -19.63 -9.71
N LYS A 44 5.64 -18.38 -9.29
CA LYS A 44 6.69 -17.91 -8.38
C LYS A 44 6.17 -18.01 -6.95
N LEU A 45 6.95 -18.65 -6.10
CA LEU A 45 6.67 -18.85 -4.68
C LEU A 45 7.84 -18.28 -3.89
N ILE A 46 7.59 -17.32 -3.02
CA ILE A 46 8.63 -16.76 -2.12
C ILE A 46 8.20 -17.03 -0.70
N ASN A 47 9.06 -17.65 0.11
CA ASN A 47 8.75 -17.91 1.51
C ASN A 47 9.90 -17.53 2.42
N GLY A 48 9.59 -16.98 3.60
CA GLY A 48 10.65 -16.53 4.50
C GLY A 48 10.16 -16.00 5.82
N ARG A 49 11.10 -15.53 6.64
CA ARG A 49 10.80 -14.77 7.86
C ARG A 49 10.55 -13.32 7.47
N ILE A 50 9.45 -12.73 7.95
CA ILE A 50 9.17 -11.30 7.75
C ILE A 50 10.31 -10.53 8.42
N GLY A 51 11.05 -9.75 7.64
CA GLY A 51 12.34 -9.18 8.08
C GLY A 51 13.48 -9.43 7.10
N TYR A 52 13.42 -10.57 6.42
CA TYR A 52 14.55 -11.16 5.73
C TYR A 52 14.18 -11.56 4.32
N LYS A 53 15.21 -11.75 3.48
CA LYS A 53 15.04 -12.33 2.15
C LYS A 53 14.49 -13.76 2.27
N GLY A 54 13.43 -14.03 1.53
CA GLY A 54 12.83 -15.35 1.44
C GLY A 54 13.53 -16.22 0.40
N CYS A 55 13.32 -17.53 0.51
CA CYS A 55 13.69 -18.48 -0.53
C CYS A 55 12.68 -18.37 -1.68
N THR A 56 13.19 -18.14 -2.89
CA THR A 56 12.35 -18.08 -4.10
C THR A 56 12.38 -19.44 -4.81
N ASN A 57 11.21 -19.93 -5.17
CA ASN A 57 11.02 -21.15 -5.93
C ASN A 57 10.17 -20.83 -7.17
N PHE A 58 10.57 -21.32 -8.33
CA PHE A 58 9.81 -21.21 -9.56
C PHE A 58 9.34 -22.58 -10.01
N LYS A 59 8.08 -22.67 -10.45
CA LYS A 59 7.54 -23.86 -11.12
C LYS A 59 6.95 -23.47 -12.46
N SER A 60 7.49 -24.04 -13.53
CA SER A 60 7.02 -23.81 -14.89
C SER A 60 5.99 -24.85 -15.33
N PHE A 61 5.03 -24.41 -16.13
CA PHE A 61 3.89 -25.16 -16.64
C PHE A 61 3.64 -24.78 -18.10
N ALA A 62 3.26 -25.76 -18.91
CA ALA A 62 2.92 -25.54 -20.32
C ALA A 62 1.44 -25.20 -20.56
N ASN A 63 0.57 -25.36 -19.55
CA ASN A 63 -0.86 -25.05 -19.63
C ASN A 63 -1.24 -24.09 -18.50
N SER A 64 -2.05 -23.08 -18.81
CA SER A 64 -2.57 -22.09 -17.87
C SER A 64 -3.45 -22.75 -16.80
N GLU A 65 -4.33 -23.68 -17.20
CA GLU A 65 -5.24 -24.37 -16.28
C GLU A 65 -4.47 -25.12 -15.18
N LYS A 66 -3.45 -25.89 -15.56
CA LYS A 66 -2.60 -26.61 -14.60
C LYS A 66 -1.84 -25.66 -13.67
N ALA A 67 -1.45 -24.49 -14.16
CA ALA A 67 -0.76 -23.49 -13.35
C ALA A 67 -1.73 -22.84 -12.34
N ARG A 68 -2.97 -22.56 -12.75
CA ARG A 68 -4.06 -22.07 -11.90
C ARG A 68 -4.41 -23.10 -10.82
N GLU A 69 -4.68 -24.35 -11.19
CA GLU A 69 -4.96 -25.44 -10.24
C GLU A 69 -3.83 -25.60 -9.21
N PHE A 70 -2.57 -25.53 -9.66
CA PHE A 70 -1.43 -25.61 -8.74
C PHE A 70 -1.39 -24.42 -7.77
N PHE A 71 -1.69 -23.22 -8.26
CA PHE A 71 -1.75 -22.00 -7.47
C PHE A 71 -2.88 -22.07 -6.43
N GLU A 72 -4.10 -22.42 -6.85
CA GLU A 72 -5.28 -22.54 -5.98
C GLU A 72 -5.10 -23.63 -4.92
N LYS A 73 -4.56 -24.79 -5.31
CA LYS A 73 -4.22 -25.87 -4.38
C LYS A 73 -3.22 -25.40 -3.32
N LYS A 74 -2.21 -24.64 -3.71
CA LYS A 74 -1.21 -24.11 -2.78
C LYS A 74 -1.77 -23.01 -1.89
N PHE A 75 -2.66 -22.18 -2.41
CA PHE A 75 -3.39 -21.21 -1.62
C PHE A 75 -4.23 -21.90 -0.54
N HIS A 76 -5.10 -22.84 -0.94
CA HIS A 76 -5.96 -23.59 -0.03
C HIS A 76 -5.16 -24.38 1.03
N GLU A 77 -4.02 -24.97 0.68
CA GLU A 77 -3.14 -25.66 1.66
C GLU A 77 -2.63 -24.71 2.77
N LYS A 78 -2.47 -23.42 2.47
CA LYS A 78 -1.92 -22.42 3.42
C LYS A 78 -2.99 -21.66 4.18
N THR A 79 -4.08 -21.30 3.54
CA THR A 79 -5.16 -20.47 4.10
C THR A 79 -6.35 -21.31 4.58
N HIS A 80 -6.54 -22.52 4.05
CA HIS A 80 -7.80 -23.29 4.13
C HIS A 80 -9.02 -22.56 3.55
N LEU A 81 -8.78 -21.60 2.66
CA LEU A 81 -9.80 -20.88 1.92
C LEU A 81 -9.71 -21.25 0.45
N ASP A 82 -10.85 -21.25 -0.23
CA ASP A 82 -10.88 -21.36 -1.67
C ASP A 82 -10.49 -20.03 -2.32
N TRP A 83 -9.97 -20.08 -3.54
CA TRP A 83 -9.46 -18.88 -4.21
C TRP A 83 -10.55 -17.82 -4.45
N THR A 84 -11.79 -18.26 -4.65
CA THR A 84 -12.98 -17.41 -4.79
C THR A 84 -13.33 -16.68 -3.50
N GLU A 85 -12.99 -17.27 -2.34
CA GLU A 85 -13.31 -16.81 -0.98
C GLU A 85 -12.07 -16.23 -0.29
N ARG A 86 -11.10 -15.73 -1.06
CA ARG A 86 -9.83 -15.23 -0.51
C ARG A 86 -9.97 -14.00 0.41
N ASP A 87 -11.10 -13.31 0.35
CA ASP A 87 -11.43 -12.12 1.14
C ASP A 87 -12.16 -12.49 2.45
N ASP A 88 -12.44 -13.79 2.68
CA ASP A 88 -13.16 -14.27 3.86
C ASP A 88 -12.29 -14.28 5.13
N GLU A 89 -12.95 -14.51 6.27
CA GLU A 89 -12.30 -14.50 7.57
C GLU A 89 -11.18 -15.56 7.65
N PRO A 90 -9.97 -15.16 8.04
CA PRO A 90 -8.86 -16.08 8.13
C PRO A 90 -9.06 -17.11 9.24
N MET A 91 -8.71 -18.36 8.94
CA MET A 91 -8.78 -19.44 9.94
C MET A 91 -7.68 -19.27 11.00
N PRO A 92 -7.99 -19.46 12.30
CA PRO A 92 -7.00 -19.33 13.38
C PRO A 92 -5.81 -20.28 13.17
N GLY A 93 -4.59 -19.75 13.31
CA GLY A 93 -3.34 -20.50 13.16
C GLY A 93 -2.92 -20.79 11.72
N LYS A 94 -3.65 -20.28 10.71
CA LYS A 94 -3.31 -20.38 9.29
C LYS A 94 -2.75 -19.05 8.76
N TYR A 95 -2.40 -19.05 7.47
CA TYR A 95 -1.94 -17.84 6.81
C TYR A 95 -3.12 -16.90 6.55
N VAL A 96 -2.90 -15.62 6.77
CA VAL A 96 -3.84 -14.52 6.51
C VAL A 96 -3.46 -13.86 5.19
N VAL A 97 -4.46 -13.55 4.37
CA VAL A 97 -4.29 -12.76 3.15
C VAL A 97 -4.09 -11.30 3.52
N VAL A 98 -2.98 -10.72 3.06
CA VAL A 98 -2.70 -9.28 3.20
C VAL A 98 -2.85 -8.65 1.83
N GLU A 99 -3.95 -7.94 1.62
CA GLU A 99 -4.18 -7.22 0.39
C GLU A 99 -3.26 -5.99 0.32
N LEU A 100 -2.27 -6.05 -0.57
CA LEU A 100 -1.56 -4.86 -1.03
C LEU A 100 -2.47 -4.17 -2.05
N LYS A 101 -3.27 -3.20 -1.58
CA LYS A 101 -3.85 -2.22 -2.48
C LYS A 101 -2.69 -1.49 -3.15
N LYS A 102 -2.34 -1.91 -4.36
CA LYS A 102 -1.65 -1.03 -5.28
C LYS A 102 -2.71 -0.01 -5.65
N GLU A 103 -2.65 1.16 -5.01
CA GLU A 103 -3.12 2.36 -5.68
C GLU A 103 -2.42 2.32 -7.04
N ALA A 104 -3.18 2.03 -8.09
CA ALA A 104 -2.72 2.30 -9.43
C ALA A 104 -2.23 3.75 -9.40
N GLU A 105 -1.14 4.06 -10.09
CA GLU A 105 -0.82 5.44 -10.47
C GLU A 105 -2.04 5.99 -11.24
N ALA A 106 -3.04 6.46 -10.50
CA ALA A 106 -4.09 7.30 -10.98
C ALA A 106 -3.49 8.69 -10.89
N GLU A 107 -3.13 9.20 -12.06
CA GLU A 107 -3.08 10.63 -12.32
C GLU A 107 -4.08 11.39 -11.45
N ALA A 108 -3.56 12.48 -10.89
CA ALA A 108 -4.27 13.47 -10.10
C ALA A 108 -5.74 13.68 -10.50
N GLU A 109 -6.66 13.40 -9.58
CA GLU A 109 -7.70 14.36 -9.25
C GLU A 109 -8.20 14.11 -7.82
N ALA A 110 -8.02 15.12 -6.97
CA ALA A 110 -8.47 15.12 -5.61
C ALA A 110 -9.98 15.42 -5.57
N GLU A 111 -10.79 14.43 -5.17
CA GLU A 111 -12.10 14.69 -4.56
C GLU A 111 -12.14 14.10 -3.15
N THR A 112 -12.03 15.00 -2.18
CA THR A 112 -12.16 14.73 -0.75
C THR A 112 -13.61 14.37 -0.38
N PRO A 113 -13.86 13.28 0.38
CA PRO A 113 -15.17 13.05 0.99
C PRO A 113 -15.31 13.85 2.30
N GLN A 114 -16.34 14.69 2.38
CA GLN A 114 -16.71 15.47 3.57
C GLN A 114 -17.22 14.61 4.73
N PRO A 115 -16.83 14.86 5.99
CA PRO A 115 -17.58 14.38 7.15
C PRO A 115 -18.59 15.43 7.64
N LYS A 116 -19.89 15.06 7.64
CA LYS A 116 -20.97 15.80 8.27
C LYS A 116 -20.86 15.74 9.80
N ARG A 117 -20.85 16.89 10.48
CA ARG A 117 -21.22 16.99 11.90
C ARG A 117 -22.12 18.20 12.15
N ALA A 118 -23.33 17.90 12.63
CA ALA A 118 -24.29 18.84 13.18
C ALA A 118 -23.92 19.23 14.62
N GLY A 119 -24.10 20.50 15.00
CA GLY A 119 -23.95 20.89 16.42
C GLY A 119 -23.83 22.39 16.71
N LYS A 120 -24.95 23.11 16.62
CA LYS A 120 -25.36 24.26 17.46
C LYS A 120 -24.40 25.46 17.67
N ARG A 121 -24.64 26.52 16.88
CA ARG A 121 -24.18 27.91 17.08
C ARG A 121 -24.95 28.60 18.23
N ARG A 122 -24.27 29.40 19.06
CA ARG A 122 -24.87 30.54 19.79
C ARG A 122 -24.17 31.83 19.33
N LYS A 123 -25.00 32.86 19.09
CA LYS A 123 -24.71 34.18 18.50
C LYS A 123 -24.10 35.16 19.51
N ALA A 124 -23.21 36.03 19.01
CA ALA A 124 -23.09 37.46 19.32
C ALA A 124 -22.19 38.04 18.20
N GLU A 125 -22.72 38.55 17.09
CA GLU A 125 -23.14 39.95 16.85
C GLU A 125 -22.01 40.96 17.07
N ILE A 126 -21.34 41.39 15.98
CA ILE A 126 -20.90 42.78 15.77
C ILE A 126 -21.06 43.09 14.27
N VAL A 127 -21.56 44.30 14.07
CA VAL A 127 -22.11 44.96 12.88
C VAL A 127 -21.08 45.23 11.77
N VAL A 128 -21.55 45.08 10.54
CA VAL A 128 -20.90 45.47 9.28
C VAL A 128 -20.67 46.97 9.23
N LYS A 129 -19.44 47.39 8.90
CA LYS A 129 -19.24 48.60 8.11
C LYS A 129 -18.33 48.27 6.94
N LYS A 130 -18.91 48.41 5.75
CA LYS A 130 -18.35 48.15 4.43
C LYS A 130 -17.78 49.47 3.93
N GLU A 131 -16.47 49.57 3.79
CA GLU A 131 -15.78 50.63 3.07
C GLU A 131 -14.53 49.99 2.45
N GLU A 132 -14.54 49.84 1.12
CA GLU A 132 -13.37 49.80 0.23
C GLU A 132 -13.61 50.96 -0.76
N PRO A 133 -12.61 51.49 -1.49
CA PRO A 133 -11.19 51.12 -1.54
C PRO A 133 -10.24 52.34 -1.45
N GLU A 134 -9.07 52.23 -0.82
CA GLU A 134 -7.91 53.06 -1.23
C GLU A 134 -6.63 52.21 -1.15
N GLU A 135 -5.91 52.20 -2.26
CA GLU A 135 -4.58 51.62 -2.43
C GLU A 135 -3.58 52.35 -1.54
N GLU A 136 -2.97 51.66 -0.58
CA GLU A 136 -1.66 52.03 -0.06
C GLU A 136 -0.81 50.77 0.07
N GLU A 137 0.23 50.70 -0.76
CA GLU A 137 1.29 49.71 -0.70
C GLU A 137 2.08 49.88 0.61
N GLU A 138 1.76 49.09 1.64
CA GLU A 138 2.74 48.66 2.63
C GLU A 138 2.50 47.20 2.98
N GLU A 139 3.05 46.31 2.15
CA GLU A 139 3.24 44.93 2.58
C GLU A 139 4.26 44.91 3.73
N ASP A 140 3.72 44.98 4.95
CA ASP A 140 4.44 44.88 6.21
C ASP A 140 5.46 43.75 6.14
N SER A 141 6.74 44.11 6.29
CA SER A 141 7.86 43.15 6.32
C SER A 141 7.63 41.98 7.27
N GLY A 142 6.77 42.16 8.29
CA GLY A 142 6.31 41.12 9.19
C GLY A 142 5.44 40.04 8.55
N THR A 143 4.47 40.40 7.71
CA THR A 143 3.54 39.44 7.08
C THR A 143 4.25 38.62 6.00
N LYS A 144 5.10 39.24 5.18
CA LYS A 144 5.98 38.55 4.23
C LYS A 144 6.92 37.55 4.91
N LYS A 145 7.46 37.92 6.07
CA LYS A 145 8.35 37.06 6.85
C LYS A 145 7.60 35.90 7.51
N ILE A 146 6.35 36.10 7.91
CA ILE A 146 5.48 35.02 8.38
C ILE A 146 5.19 34.05 7.23
N GLU A 147 4.89 34.55 6.03
CA GLU A 147 4.67 33.71 4.85
C GLU A 147 5.94 32.95 4.42
N GLU A 148 7.11 33.58 4.49
CA GLU A 148 8.39 32.93 4.22
C GLU A 148 8.69 31.82 5.24
N ASN A 149 8.43 32.06 6.52
CA ASN A 149 8.59 31.06 7.58
C ASN A 149 7.61 29.89 7.41
N VAL A 150 6.35 30.17 7.02
CA VAL A 150 5.34 29.13 6.75
C VAL A 150 5.75 28.33 5.51
N ARG A 151 6.26 28.97 4.48
CA ARG A 151 6.78 28.31 3.27
C ARG A 151 7.99 27.43 3.57
N GLU A 152 8.91 27.91 4.41
CA GLU A 152 10.07 27.13 4.86
C GLU A 152 9.63 25.93 5.72
N PHE A 153 8.65 26.12 6.60
CA PHE A 153 8.09 25.07 7.44
C PHE A 153 7.37 23.99 6.61
N LEU A 154 6.54 24.39 5.64
CA LEU A 154 5.89 23.47 4.70
C LEU A 154 6.93 22.74 3.86
N LYS A 155 7.99 23.41 3.41
CA LYS A 155 9.09 22.75 2.69
C LYS A 155 9.76 21.67 3.53
N LYS A 156 9.94 21.90 4.84
CA LYS A 156 10.54 20.91 5.76
C LYS A 156 9.59 19.76 6.09
N ILE A 157 8.29 20.00 6.23
CA ILE A 157 7.30 18.95 6.53
C ILE A 157 6.95 18.14 5.29
N CYS A 158 6.89 18.75 4.12
CA CYS A 158 6.50 18.08 2.88
C CYS A 158 7.73 17.63 2.06
N ASP A 159 8.90 17.54 2.70
CA ASP A 159 10.11 17.02 2.07
C ASP A 159 10.00 15.49 1.93
N GLU A 160 9.69 15.04 0.72
CA GLU A 160 9.53 13.62 0.40
C GLU A 160 10.83 12.84 0.65
N ASP A 161 12.00 13.43 0.38
CA ASP A 161 13.29 12.78 0.55
C ASP A 161 13.58 12.49 2.04
N VAL A 162 13.19 13.40 2.93
CA VAL A 162 13.30 13.20 4.38
C VAL A 162 12.39 12.06 4.85
N HIS A 163 11.14 12.03 4.38
CA HIS A 163 10.20 10.95 4.74
C HIS A 163 10.63 9.59 4.18
N LEU A 164 11.06 9.52 2.92
CA LEU A 164 11.59 8.31 2.31
C LEU A 164 12.87 7.84 3.01
N GLY A 165 13.75 8.78 3.40
CA GLY A 165 14.94 8.49 4.21
C GLY A 165 14.61 7.89 5.58
N MET A 166 13.59 8.42 6.28
CA MET A 166 13.10 7.85 7.54
C MET A 166 12.49 6.45 7.34
N LEU A 167 11.72 6.25 6.28
CA LEU A 167 11.16 4.93 5.93
C LEU A 167 12.28 3.91 5.64
N LYS A 168 13.35 4.30 4.96
CA LYS A 168 14.54 3.46 4.74
C LYS A 168 15.22 3.08 6.05
N HIS A 169 15.36 4.03 6.99
CA HIS A 169 15.94 3.75 8.31
C HIS A 169 15.07 2.79 9.14
N LEU A 170 13.74 2.88 8.98
CA LEU A 170 12.79 1.91 9.55
C LEU A 170 12.78 0.56 8.83
N LYS A 171 13.69 0.36 7.85
CA LYS A 171 13.79 -0.83 7.01
C LYS A 171 12.48 -1.11 6.27
N PHE A 172 11.82 -0.09 5.74
CA PHE A 172 10.73 -0.28 4.77
C PHE A 172 11.31 -0.33 3.34
N ASN A 173 11.03 -1.37 2.55
CA ASN A 173 11.40 -1.40 1.11
C ASN A 173 10.58 -0.34 0.37
N GLU A 174 11.29 0.54 -0.32
CA GLU A 174 10.74 1.53 -1.23
C GLU A 174 10.00 0.90 -2.42
N GLU A 175 10.42 -0.28 -2.89
CA GLU A 175 9.75 -0.98 -4.00
C GLU A 175 8.52 -1.81 -3.59
N PHE A 176 8.38 -2.25 -2.33
CA PHE A 176 7.34 -3.24 -1.95
C PHE A 176 6.86 -3.27 -0.49
N GLY A 177 7.22 -2.31 0.39
CA GLY A 177 6.76 -2.36 1.79
C GLY A 177 7.22 -3.60 2.57
N LYS A 178 8.42 -4.11 2.28
CA LYS A 178 9.06 -5.27 2.94
C LYS A 178 10.44 -4.95 3.52
N PRO A 179 10.87 -5.59 4.61
CA PRO A 179 12.14 -5.29 5.24
C PRO A 179 13.40 -5.74 4.49
N MET A 180 14.35 -4.81 4.40
CA MET A 180 15.66 -4.98 3.78
C MET A 180 16.56 -5.93 4.58
N GLY A 181 16.99 -7.01 3.93
CA GLY A 181 18.21 -7.74 4.27
C GLY A 181 19.06 -7.84 3.01
N GLU A 182 20.26 -7.27 3.01
CA GLU A 182 21.22 -7.30 1.90
C GLU A 182 21.64 -8.74 1.56
N CYS A 183 21.92 -9.00 0.27
CA CYS A 183 22.44 -10.29 -0.19
C CYS A 183 23.97 -10.22 -0.11
N PHE A 184 24.58 -11.25 0.48
CA PHE A 184 25.83 -11.80 -0.01
C PHE A 184 25.52 -13.21 -0.52
#